data_AF-A0A7D9DME1-F1
#
_entry.id   AF-A0A7D9DME1-F1
#
_cell.length_a   1.000
_cell.length_b   1.000
_cell.length_c   1.000
_cell.angle_alpha   90.00
_cell.angle_beta   90.00
_cell.angle_gamma   90.00
#
_symmetry.space_group_name_H-M   'P 1'
#
loop_
_entity.id
_entity.type
_entity.pdbx_description
1 polymer ?
#
loop_
_entity_poly.entity_id
_entity_poly.type
_entity_poly.pdbx_seq_one_letter_code
_entity_poly.pdbx_strand_id
1 'polypeptide(L)'
;MATYYTDVSSLPFSAIYAFSDPEDMLESFNTLIQDCIDRHTPIKRVKVTRPPCPWLKTGDIQTLQIQRNKLHFEAYKTSLDSIWNAFRKVHNSLKTKIKAAKRSFYQTVLSSRNSKNIWKRTLGYTNNIASFISQKMAPFRWSNVAYDILLCKEVLARRPSSPMEWESVAETLSEIFSIAEKVVILKGRGCRERVDRLLMKYNEEDKKNLKKSGTEEEYSELHQLLEDISTYKRDIEDLKNVKIKGRERKKEKERLDKAKGTEMRNEALSGMSMLPHESDSGSENDDDLDEESALGAPAPAKKVSRKPRKRASRLSVMNMLEEKYDRKASLKEQELKQRMLEFEFEKQKFEIEAAERKERLDLELEEKRMMLSLLKDKLL
;
A
#
# COMPACT_ATOMS: atom_id res chain seq x y z
N MET A 1 3.45 -49.31 7.95
CA MET A 1 2.07 -48.91 7.58
C MET A 1 1.06 -49.97 7.98
N ALA A 2 1.15 -51.22 7.48
CA ALA A 2 0.20 -52.29 7.86
C ALA A 2 0.11 -52.54 9.38
N THR A 3 1.22 -52.43 10.11
CA THR A 3 1.28 -52.61 11.57
C THR A 3 0.62 -51.47 12.36
N TYR A 4 0.64 -50.24 11.87
CA TYR A 4 0.02 -49.10 12.53
C TYR A 4 -1.50 -49.19 12.50
N TYR A 5 -2.07 -49.55 11.35
CA TYR A 5 -3.52 -49.72 11.21
C TYR A 5 -4.06 -50.81 12.14
N THR A 6 -3.36 -51.95 12.26
CA THR A 6 -3.72 -53.01 13.20
C THR A 6 -3.64 -52.53 14.65
N ASP A 7 -2.56 -51.83 15.01
CA ASP A 7 -2.37 -51.35 16.38
C ASP A 7 -3.42 -50.32 16.79
N VAL A 8 -3.74 -49.36 15.91
CA VAL A 8 -4.80 -48.36 16.16
C VAL A 8 -6.17 -49.03 16.28
N SER A 9 -6.46 -50.03 15.43
CA SER A 9 -7.72 -50.77 15.49
C SER A 9 -7.86 -51.62 16.75
N SER A 10 -6.74 -51.98 17.38
CA SER A 10 -6.69 -52.74 18.65
C SER A 10 -6.78 -51.88 19.90
N LEU A 11 -6.78 -50.54 19.77
CA LEU A 11 -6.84 -49.64 20.93
C LEU A 11 -8.19 -49.76 21.65
N PRO A 12 -8.20 -49.78 22.99
CA PRO A 12 -9.41 -49.94 23.79
C PRO A 12 -10.16 -48.60 23.93
N PHE A 13 -10.61 -48.02 22.82
CA PHE A 13 -11.40 -46.77 22.85
C PHE A 13 -12.67 -46.88 23.71
N SER A 14 -13.20 -48.09 23.87
CA SER A 14 -14.32 -48.36 24.77
C SER A 14 -14.04 -47.98 26.23
N ALA A 15 -12.77 -48.01 26.67
CA ALA A 15 -12.39 -47.62 28.03
C ALA A 15 -12.59 -46.12 28.29
N ILE A 16 -12.64 -45.28 27.25
CA ILE A 16 -12.88 -43.83 27.39
C ILE A 16 -14.28 -43.57 27.96
N TYR A 17 -15.27 -44.39 27.58
CA TYR A 17 -16.63 -44.24 28.06
C TYR A 17 -16.83 -44.69 29.52
N ALA A 18 -15.80 -45.24 30.17
CA ALA A 18 -15.85 -45.56 31.59
C ALA A 18 -15.66 -44.32 32.48
N PHE A 19 -15.14 -43.22 31.94
CA PHE A 19 -14.96 -41.96 32.66
C PHE A 19 -16.24 -41.14 32.62
N SER A 20 -16.57 -40.50 33.75
CA SER A 20 -17.75 -39.63 33.87
C SER A 20 -17.43 -38.16 33.58
N ASP A 21 -16.18 -37.77 33.71
CA ASP A 21 -15.71 -36.41 33.46
C ASP A 21 -15.22 -36.25 32.01
N PRO A 22 -15.68 -35.22 31.27
CA PRO A 22 -15.25 -34.99 29.88
C PRO A 22 -13.75 -34.72 29.71
N GLU A 23 -13.08 -34.13 30.69
CA GLU A 23 -11.64 -33.83 30.61
C GLU A 23 -10.83 -35.13 30.71
N ASP A 24 -11.20 -36.02 31.65
CA ASP A 24 -10.62 -37.35 31.80
C ASP A 24 -10.81 -38.22 30.54
N MET A 25 -11.97 -38.09 29.87
CA MET A 25 -12.24 -38.76 28.60
C MET A 25 -11.28 -38.29 27.50
N LEU A 26 -11.05 -36.98 27.41
CA LEU A 26 -10.15 -36.39 26.41
C LEU A 26 -8.68 -36.74 26.70
N GLU A 27 -8.26 -36.69 27.95
CA GLU A 27 -6.90 -37.09 28.36
C GLU A 27 -6.64 -38.57 28.04
N SER A 28 -7.61 -39.43 28.35
CA SER A 28 -7.53 -40.86 28.04
C SER A 28 -7.44 -41.13 26.54
N PHE A 29 -8.24 -40.43 25.73
CA PHE A 29 -8.16 -40.54 24.27
C PHE A 29 -6.80 -40.09 23.73
N ASN A 30 -6.33 -38.92 24.15
CA ASN A 30 -5.05 -38.37 23.71
C ASN A 30 -3.90 -39.29 24.10
N THR A 31 -3.92 -39.85 25.30
CA THR A 31 -2.90 -40.78 25.79
C THR A 31 -2.85 -42.06 24.94
N LEU A 32 -4.00 -42.70 24.68
CA LEU A 32 -4.06 -43.93 23.87
C LEU A 32 -3.52 -43.72 22.45
N ILE A 33 -3.87 -42.59 21.83
CA ILE A 33 -3.40 -42.24 20.48
C ILE A 33 -1.91 -41.89 20.52
N GLN A 34 -1.47 -41.08 21.47
CA GLN A 34 -0.09 -40.63 21.57
C GLN A 34 0.86 -41.81 21.81
N ASP A 35 0.52 -42.74 22.70
CA ASP A 35 1.29 -43.96 22.95
C ASP A 35 1.39 -44.85 21.70
N CYS A 36 0.30 -44.94 20.93
CA CYS A 36 0.33 -45.67 19.65
C CYS A 36 1.23 -44.96 18.63
N ILE A 37 1.13 -43.63 18.52
CA ILE A 37 1.96 -42.83 17.62
C ILE A 37 3.44 -42.95 17.98
N ASP A 38 3.79 -42.85 19.26
CA ASP A 38 5.18 -42.86 19.74
C ASP A 38 5.84 -44.22 19.53
N ARG A 39 5.09 -45.34 19.66
CA ARG A 39 5.57 -46.69 19.30
C ARG A 39 5.94 -46.81 17.82
N HIS A 40 5.14 -46.20 16.92
CA HIS A 40 5.40 -46.25 15.47
C HIS A 40 6.30 -45.11 14.97
N THR A 41 6.47 -44.06 15.77
CA THR A 41 7.20 -42.83 15.42
C THR A 41 8.23 -42.49 16.49
N PRO A 42 9.23 -43.36 16.73
CA PRO A 42 10.23 -43.10 17.77
C PRO A 42 11.03 -41.84 17.45
N ILE A 43 11.19 -40.98 18.45
CA ILE A 43 11.98 -39.74 18.35
C ILE A 43 13.45 -40.11 18.11
N LYS A 44 13.93 -39.90 16.89
CA LYS A 44 15.34 -40.14 16.53
C LYS A 44 16.14 -38.86 16.72
N ARG A 45 17.17 -38.91 17.57
CA ARG A 45 18.17 -37.84 17.68
C ARG A 45 19.09 -37.90 16.46
N VAL A 46 18.89 -36.98 15.51
CA VAL A 46 19.75 -36.84 14.32
C VAL A 46 20.76 -35.72 14.52
N LYS A 47 22.01 -35.94 14.09
CA LYS A 47 23.01 -34.87 14.05
C LYS A 47 22.71 -33.98 12.84
N VAL A 48 22.18 -32.79 13.10
CA VAL A 48 21.99 -31.77 12.07
C VAL A 48 23.37 -31.24 11.64
N THR A 49 23.86 -31.71 10.50
CA THR A 49 25.12 -31.25 9.91
C THR A 49 24.84 -30.23 8.81
N ARG A 50 25.77 -29.29 8.63
CA ARG A 50 25.69 -28.36 7.49
C ARG A 50 25.83 -29.15 6.18
N PRO A 51 25.15 -28.73 5.10
CA PRO A 51 25.33 -29.30 3.78
C PRO A 51 26.82 -29.37 3.42
N PRO A 52 27.25 -30.43 2.70
CA PRO A 52 28.65 -30.63 2.41
C PRO A 52 29.17 -29.47 1.56
N CYS A 53 30.15 -28.69 2.03
CA CYS A 53 30.75 -27.58 1.26
C CYS A 53 31.74 -28.15 0.21
N PRO A 54 31.35 -28.41 -1.05
CA PRO A 54 32.17 -29.21 -1.95
C PRO A 54 33.41 -28.44 -2.42
N TRP A 55 33.30 -27.10 -2.50
CA TRP A 55 34.39 -26.19 -2.86
C TRP A 55 35.51 -26.07 -1.80
N LEU A 56 35.37 -26.69 -0.62
CA LEU A 56 36.43 -26.72 0.40
C LEU A 56 37.30 -27.98 0.34
N LYS A 57 36.95 -28.98 -0.48
CA LYS A 57 37.66 -30.25 -0.58
C LYS A 57 38.86 -30.24 -1.55
N THR A 58 39.20 -29.10 -2.13
CA THR A 58 40.36 -28.98 -3.03
C THR A 58 41.67 -29.03 -2.23
N GLY A 59 42.65 -29.83 -2.67
CA GLY A 59 43.94 -29.98 -1.99
C GLY A 59 44.63 -28.65 -1.69
N ASP A 60 44.64 -27.74 -2.66
CA ASP A 60 45.17 -26.37 -2.50
C ASP A 60 44.57 -25.58 -1.34
N ILE A 61 43.25 -25.70 -1.13
CA ILE A 61 42.53 -24.98 -0.08
C ILE A 61 42.89 -25.57 1.28
N GLN A 62 43.04 -26.89 1.36
CA GLN A 62 43.47 -27.57 2.59
C GLN A 62 44.90 -27.20 2.97
N THR A 63 45.83 -27.18 2.00
CA THR A 63 47.22 -26.76 2.23
C THR A 63 47.28 -25.32 2.75
N LEU A 64 46.53 -24.39 2.15
CA LEU A 64 46.45 -23.01 2.61
C LEU A 64 45.78 -22.88 3.99
N GLN A 65 44.79 -23.71 4.32
CA GLN A 65 44.19 -23.75 5.66
C GLN A 65 45.21 -24.19 6.72
N ILE A 66 46.00 -25.23 6.43
CA ILE A 66 47.07 -25.72 7.32
C ILE A 66 48.13 -24.64 7.51
N GLN A 67 48.62 -24.05 6.40
CA GLN A 67 49.64 -22.99 6.46
C GLN A 67 49.14 -21.76 7.22
N ARG A 68 47.89 -21.35 7.00
CA ARG A 68 47.26 -20.26 7.76
C ARG A 68 47.20 -20.59 9.24
N ASN A 69 46.78 -21.79 9.62
CA ASN A 69 46.67 -22.18 11.03
C ASN A 69 48.03 -22.19 11.71
N LYS A 70 49.07 -22.69 11.03
CA LYS A 70 50.45 -22.66 11.50
C LYS A 70 50.93 -21.23 11.74
N LEU A 71 50.77 -20.34 10.75
CA LEU A 71 51.15 -18.92 10.88
C LEU A 71 50.35 -18.18 11.94
N HIS A 72 49.06 -18.48 12.11
CA HIS A 72 48.24 -17.89 13.16
C HIS A 72 48.74 -18.28 14.55
N PHE A 73 49.07 -19.57 14.73
CA PHE A 73 49.65 -20.08 15.96
C PHE A 73 51.01 -19.45 16.26
N GLU A 74 51.89 -19.37 15.26
CA GLU A 74 53.21 -18.73 15.37
C GLU A 74 53.11 -17.22 15.64
N ALA A 75 52.19 -16.52 14.99
CA ALA A 75 51.95 -15.08 15.21
C ALA A 75 51.46 -14.81 16.64
N TYR A 76 50.58 -15.67 17.16
CA TYR A 76 50.08 -15.57 18.53
C TYR A 76 51.17 -15.85 19.57
N LYS A 77 52.09 -16.78 19.29
CA LYS A 77 53.20 -17.12 20.19
C LYS A 77 54.32 -16.09 20.19
N THR A 78 54.66 -15.53 19.04
CA THR A 78 55.87 -14.71 18.87
C THR A 78 55.58 -13.19 18.82
N SER A 79 54.31 -12.78 18.65
CA SER A 79 53.87 -11.36 18.56
C SER A 79 54.63 -10.49 17.55
N LEU A 80 55.31 -11.10 16.57
CA LEU A 80 56.10 -10.40 15.56
C LEU A 80 55.24 -10.00 14.37
N ASP A 81 55.27 -8.72 13.98
CA ASP A 81 54.43 -8.19 12.90
C ASP A 81 54.73 -8.83 11.53
N SER A 82 55.97 -9.27 11.30
CA SER A 82 56.35 -10.03 10.09
C SER A 82 55.51 -11.30 9.90
N ILE A 83 55.25 -12.04 10.98
CA ILE A 83 54.47 -13.29 10.95
C ILE A 83 52.98 -12.96 10.76
N TRP A 84 52.49 -11.88 11.36
CA TRP A 84 51.14 -11.37 11.10
C TRP A 84 50.94 -10.98 9.64
N ASN A 85 51.93 -10.33 9.02
CA ASN A 85 51.89 -9.99 7.59
C ASN A 85 51.88 -11.25 6.71
N ALA A 86 52.69 -12.26 7.05
CA ALA A 86 52.66 -13.56 6.38
C ALA A 86 51.29 -14.26 6.52
N PHE A 87 50.71 -14.26 7.72
CA PHE A 87 49.36 -14.79 7.99
C PHE A 87 48.31 -14.07 7.13
N ARG A 88 48.31 -12.72 7.10
CA ARG A 88 47.36 -11.95 6.29
C ARG A 88 47.47 -12.30 4.80
N LYS A 89 48.68 -12.47 4.27
CA LYS A 89 48.91 -12.89 2.88
C LYS A 89 48.30 -14.26 2.58
N VAL A 90 48.58 -15.27 3.42
CA VAL A 90 48.02 -16.63 3.26
C VAL A 90 46.50 -16.63 3.46
N HIS A 91 45.99 -15.88 4.43
CA HIS A 91 44.56 -15.72 4.68
C HIS A 91 43.84 -15.09 3.46
N ASN A 92 44.40 -14.05 2.88
CA ASN A 92 43.85 -13.40 1.69
C ASN A 92 43.90 -14.31 0.47
N SER A 93 45.01 -15.04 0.27
CA SER A 93 45.12 -16.06 -0.78
C SER A 93 44.07 -17.16 -0.61
N LEU A 94 43.90 -17.68 0.61
CA LEU A 94 42.87 -18.66 0.94
C LEU A 94 41.46 -18.13 0.65
N LYS A 95 41.15 -16.89 1.07
CA LYS A 95 39.86 -16.25 0.82
C LYS A 95 39.58 -16.13 -0.67
N THR A 96 40.59 -15.76 -1.47
CA THR A 96 40.50 -15.67 -2.93
C THR A 96 40.28 -17.05 -3.56
N LYS A 97 41.04 -18.08 -3.17
CA LYS A 97 40.85 -19.44 -3.69
C LYS A 97 39.48 -20.02 -3.32
N ILE A 98 39.00 -19.81 -2.10
CA ILE A 98 37.65 -20.24 -1.70
C ILE A 98 36.58 -19.53 -2.54
N LYS A 99 36.71 -18.22 -2.77
CA LYS A 99 35.78 -17.47 -3.64
C LYS A 99 35.80 -17.99 -5.07
N ALA A 100 36.98 -18.26 -5.62
CA ALA A 100 37.16 -18.80 -6.97
C ALA A 100 36.53 -20.20 -7.09
N ALA A 101 36.87 -21.12 -6.18
CA ALA A 101 36.31 -22.47 -6.16
C ALA A 101 34.78 -22.48 -6.00
N LYS A 102 34.25 -21.60 -5.13
CA LYS A 102 32.81 -21.41 -4.97
C LYS A 102 32.16 -20.90 -6.27
N ARG A 103 32.76 -19.91 -6.93
CA ARG A 103 32.28 -19.38 -8.22
C ARG A 103 32.28 -20.45 -9.30
N SER A 104 33.38 -21.18 -9.48
CA SER A 104 33.47 -22.26 -10.47
C SER A 104 32.41 -23.34 -10.22
N PHE A 105 32.20 -23.72 -8.96
CA PHE A 105 31.15 -24.69 -8.61
C PHE A 105 29.76 -24.20 -9.04
N TYR A 106 29.37 -22.96 -8.68
CA TYR A 106 28.07 -22.42 -9.08
C TYR A 106 27.97 -22.25 -10.59
N GLN A 107 29.05 -21.85 -11.27
CA GLN A 107 29.07 -21.76 -12.72
C GLN A 107 28.76 -23.12 -13.35
N THR A 108 29.46 -24.18 -12.93
CA THR A 108 29.20 -25.55 -13.43
C THR A 108 27.78 -26.03 -13.13
N VAL A 109 27.24 -25.71 -11.95
CA VAL A 109 25.86 -26.08 -11.58
C VAL A 109 24.84 -25.37 -12.48
N LEU A 110 25.02 -24.07 -12.68
CA LEU A 110 24.11 -23.23 -13.47
C LEU A 110 24.20 -23.51 -14.97
N SER A 111 25.35 -23.98 -15.46
CA SER A 111 25.51 -24.47 -16.83
C SER A 111 24.78 -25.79 -17.11
N SER A 112 24.23 -26.47 -16.10
CA SER A 112 23.51 -27.73 -16.32
C SER A 112 22.11 -27.49 -16.91
N ARG A 113 21.72 -28.30 -17.91
CA ARG A 113 20.42 -28.17 -18.59
C ARG A 113 19.22 -28.70 -17.78
N ASN A 114 19.49 -29.34 -16.63
CA ASN A 114 18.47 -29.95 -15.79
C ASN A 114 18.07 -28.99 -14.65
N SER A 115 16.92 -28.35 -14.80
CA SER A 115 16.37 -27.40 -13.82
C SER A 115 16.24 -28.00 -12.42
N LYS A 116 15.81 -29.27 -12.29
CA LYS A 116 15.71 -29.95 -10.99
C LYS A 116 17.07 -30.07 -10.29
N ASN A 117 18.13 -30.35 -11.05
CA ASN A 117 19.49 -30.40 -10.51
C ASN A 117 20.02 -29.02 -10.11
N ILE A 118 19.70 -27.97 -10.88
CA ILE A 118 20.00 -26.59 -10.50
C ILE A 118 19.36 -26.30 -9.15
N TRP A 119 18.04 -26.45 -9.03
CA TRP A 119 17.30 -26.14 -7.81
C TRP A 119 17.76 -26.97 -6.61
N LYS A 120 17.95 -28.29 -6.78
CA LYS A 120 18.42 -29.17 -5.70
C LYS A 120 19.81 -28.77 -5.20
N ARG A 121 20.73 -28.44 -6.11
CA ARG A 121 22.12 -28.08 -5.75
C ARG A 121 22.24 -26.64 -5.28
N THR A 122 21.44 -25.68 -5.75
CA THR A 122 21.51 -24.29 -5.29
C THR A 122 20.78 -24.10 -3.96
N LEU A 123 19.53 -24.58 -3.83
CA LEU A 123 18.71 -24.43 -2.62
C LEU A 123 19.32 -25.14 -1.41
N GLY A 124 19.93 -26.31 -1.61
CA GLY A 124 20.62 -27.04 -0.55
C GLY A 124 21.72 -26.24 0.15
N TYR A 125 22.37 -25.29 -0.55
CA TYR A 125 23.45 -24.46 0.00
C TYR A 125 23.01 -23.03 0.37
N THR A 126 22.01 -22.46 -0.31
CA THR A 126 21.50 -21.11 -0.02
C THR A 126 20.53 -21.09 1.17
N ASN A 127 19.79 -22.17 1.41
CA ASN A 127 18.82 -22.26 2.51
C ASN A 127 19.47 -22.25 3.89
N ASN A 128 20.79 -22.46 4.02
CA ASN A 128 21.50 -22.36 5.31
C ASN A 128 21.90 -20.91 5.66
N ILE A 129 22.17 -20.05 4.68
CA ILE A 129 22.36 -18.61 4.95
C ILE A 129 21.00 -17.99 5.24
N ALA A 130 19.98 -18.36 4.45
CA ALA A 130 18.62 -17.90 4.67
C ALA A 130 18.04 -18.42 6.00
N SER A 131 18.22 -19.69 6.38
CA SER A 131 17.70 -20.20 7.67
C SER A 131 18.46 -19.66 8.88
N PHE A 132 19.80 -19.51 8.83
CA PHE A 132 20.54 -18.95 9.97
C PHE A 132 20.23 -17.46 10.18
N ILE A 133 20.02 -16.68 9.10
CA ILE A 133 19.51 -15.30 9.18
C ILE A 133 18.03 -15.29 9.59
N SER A 134 17.22 -16.22 9.06
CA SER A 134 15.79 -16.34 9.38
C SER A 134 15.50 -16.86 10.78
N GLN A 135 16.46 -17.49 11.47
CA GLN A 135 16.28 -18.00 12.84
C GLN A 135 16.71 -16.97 13.88
N LYS A 136 17.66 -16.07 13.56
CA LYS A 136 18.04 -14.94 14.41
C LYS A 136 17.25 -13.65 14.14
N MET A 137 16.67 -13.51 12.96
CA MET A 137 15.87 -12.35 12.55
C MET A 137 14.62 -12.80 11.78
N ALA A 138 13.88 -13.76 12.32
CA ALA A 138 12.59 -14.14 11.74
C ALA A 138 11.72 -12.88 11.67
N PRO A 139 11.37 -12.38 10.46
CA PRO A 139 10.55 -11.18 10.36
C PRO A 139 9.21 -11.45 11.05
N PHE A 140 8.80 -10.52 11.92
CA PHE A 140 7.52 -10.60 12.61
C PHE A 140 6.39 -10.88 11.61
N ARG A 141 5.48 -11.78 12.00
CA ARG A 141 4.34 -12.20 11.19
C ARG A 141 3.08 -11.79 11.92
N TRP A 142 2.19 -11.09 11.22
CA TRP A 142 0.83 -10.78 11.67
C TRP A 142 -0.04 -12.03 11.54
N SER A 143 0.23 -13.05 12.36
CA SER A 143 -0.42 -14.36 12.30
C SER A 143 -1.62 -14.51 13.24
N ASN A 144 -1.84 -13.55 14.15
CA ASN A 144 -2.91 -13.60 15.14
C ASN A 144 -3.76 -12.33 15.02
N VAL A 145 -5.08 -12.51 14.99
CA VAL A 145 -6.09 -11.43 14.97
C VAL A 145 -5.93 -10.50 16.18
N ALA A 146 -5.49 -11.01 17.33
CA ALA A 146 -5.21 -10.19 18.52
C ALA A 146 -4.16 -9.10 18.26
N TYR A 147 -3.15 -9.38 17.42
CA TYR A 147 -2.16 -8.35 17.04
C TYR A 147 -2.79 -7.28 16.14
N ASP A 148 -3.68 -7.67 15.23
CA ASP A 148 -4.40 -6.73 14.39
C ASP A 148 -5.34 -5.83 15.22
N ILE A 149 -6.01 -6.38 16.23
CA ILE A 149 -6.84 -5.62 17.19
C ILE A 149 -5.98 -4.59 17.94
N LEU A 150 -4.84 -5.02 18.50
CA LEU A 150 -3.93 -4.11 19.23
C LEU A 150 -3.38 -3.00 18.32
N LEU A 151 -3.02 -3.35 17.08
CA LEU A 151 -2.60 -2.38 16.07
C LEU A 151 -3.71 -1.36 15.78
N CYS A 152 -4.94 -1.81 15.55
CA CYS A 152 -6.07 -0.94 15.25
C CYS A 152 -6.45 -0.04 16.44
N LYS A 153 -6.41 -0.57 17.68
CA LYS A 153 -6.60 0.23 18.91
C LYS A 153 -5.57 1.34 19.03
N GLU A 154 -4.29 1.02 18.84
CA GLU A 154 -3.21 2.00 18.94
C GLU A 154 -3.32 3.09 17.85
N VAL A 155 -3.72 2.70 16.64
CA VAL A 155 -3.94 3.62 15.53
C VAL A 155 -5.13 4.55 15.77
N LEU A 156 -6.21 4.06 16.38
CA LEU A 156 -7.35 4.90 16.76
C LEU A 156 -7.01 5.87 17.91
N ALA A 157 -6.20 5.43 18.87
CA ALA A 157 -5.76 6.26 19.98
C ALA A 157 -4.86 7.41 19.52
N ARG A 158 -3.89 7.13 18.63
CA ARG A 158 -2.87 8.12 18.21
C ARG A 158 -3.18 8.87 16.93
N ARG A 159 -4.07 8.33 16.09
CA ARG A 159 -4.50 8.94 14.82
C ARG A 159 -3.31 9.36 13.92
N PRO A 160 -2.37 8.44 13.63
CA PRO A 160 -1.11 8.77 12.99
C PRO A 160 -1.29 9.31 11.57
N SER A 161 -0.82 10.53 11.33
CA SER A 161 -0.88 11.24 10.05
C SER A 161 0.49 11.40 9.40
N SER A 162 1.56 11.38 10.18
CA SER A 162 2.95 11.54 9.69
C SER A 162 3.77 10.25 9.85
N PRO A 163 4.83 10.03 9.04
CA PRO A 163 5.70 8.88 9.20
C PRO A 163 6.30 8.73 10.60
N MET A 164 6.51 9.84 11.31
CA MET A 164 7.07 9.85 12.66
C MET A 164 6.07 9.36 13.71
N GLU A 165 4.79 9.74 13.59
CA GLU A 165 3.72 9.20 14.44
C GLU A 165 3.52 7.70 14.21
N TRP A 166 3.68 7.23 12.97
CA TRP A 166 3.68 5.80 12.68
C TRP A 166 4.86 5.07 13.34
N GLU A 167 6.01 5.71 13.49
CA GLU A 167 7.15 5.13 14.20
C GLU A 167 6.86 5.01 15.70
N SER A 168 6.25 6.02 16.31
CA SER A 168 5.80 5.94 17.70
C SER A 168 4.80 4.80 17.93
N VAL A 169 3.84 4.59 17.01
CA VAL A 169 2.93 3.41 17.03
C VAL A 169 3.73 2.11 16.99
N ALA A 170 4.74 2.02 16.11
CA ALA A 170 5.57 0.82 16.00
C ALA A 170 6.44 0.57 17.23
N GLU A 171 6.98 1.60 17.88
CA GLU A 171 7.77 1.48 19.11
C GLU A 171 6.93 0.87 20.24
N THR A 172 5.73 1.42 20.48
CA THR A 172 4.81 0.88 21.50
C THR A 172 4.41 -0.56 21.22
N LEU A 173 4.05 -0.89 19.97
CA LEU A 173 3.69 -2.26 19.62
C LEU A 173 4.88 -3.22 19.67
N SER A 174 6.10 -2.74 19.41
CA SER A 174 7.33 -3.54 19.54
C SER A 174 7.59 -3.93 20.99
N GLU A 175 7.33 -3.03 21.93
CA GLU A 175 7.42 -3.32 23.37
C GLU A 175 6.34 -4.32 23.79
N ILE A 176 5.08 -4.10 23.41
CA ILE A 176 3.95 -4.98 23.77
C ILE A 176 4.12 -6.39 23.18
N PHE A 177 4.64 -6.52 21.96
CA PHE A 177 4.79 -7.83 21.30
C PHE A 177 6.09 -8.55 21.65
N SER A 178 7.02 -7.88 22.34
CA SER A 178 8.25 -8.50 22.81
C SER A 178 7.99 -9.36 24.04
N ILE A 179 8.48 -10.59 24.01
CA ILE A 179 8.43 -11.54 25.14
C ILE A 179 9.88 -11.82 25.57
N ALA A 180 10.11 -12.23 26.81
CA ALA A 180 11.45 -12.48 27.37
C ALA A 180 12.38 -13.34 26.48
N GLU A 181 11.82 -14.25 25.69
CA GLU A 181 12.59 -15.11 24.76
C GLU A 181 12.66 -14.58 23.32
N LYS A 182 11.85 -13.57 22.95
CA LYS A 182 11.74 -13.07 21.58
C LYS A 182 11.45 -11.57 21.53
N VAL A 183 12.47 -10.82 21.16
CA VAL A 183 12.35 -9.37 20.87
C VAL A 183 11.71 -9.18 19.49
N VAL A 184 10.60 -8.44 19.47
CA VAL A 184 9.89 -8.05 18.24
C VAL A 184 10.24 -6.60 17.92
N ILE A 185 10.71 -6.36 16.70
CA ILE A 185 11.01 -5.02 16.20
C ILE A 185 10.09 -4.75 15.02
N LEU A 186 9.11 -3.86 15.22
CA LEU A 186 8.25 -3.34 14.18
C LEU A 186 8.83 -2.05 13.61
N LYS A 187 8.30 -1.66 12.45
CA LYS A 187 8.61 -0.37 11.80
C LYS A 187 7.31 0.35 11.50
N GLY A 188 7.29 1.68 11.58
CA GLY A 188 6.07 2.46 11.35
C GLY A 188 5.45 2.22 9.98
N ARG A 189 6.30 2.11 8.95
CA ARG A 189 5.86 1.73 7.60
C ARG A 189 5.12 0.39 7.57
N GLY A 190 5.61 -0.61 8.31
CA GLY A 190 5.01 -1.94 8.35
C GLY A 190 3.64 -1.94 9.03
N CYS A 191 3.48 -1.15 10.10
CA CYS A 191 2.20 -0.96 10.77
C CYS A 191 1.18 -0.29 9.85
N ARG A 192 1.57 0.78 9.14
CA ARG A 192 0.71 1.46 8.17
C ARG A 192 0.25 0.54 7.05
N GLU A 193 1.20 -0.15 6.40
CA GLU A 193 0.88 -1.08 5.31
C GLU A 193 -0.03 -2.23 5.78
N ARG A 194 0.10 -2.67 7.03
CA ARG A 194 -0.80 -3.69 7.60
C ARG A 194 -2.21 -3.15 7.75
N VAL A 195 -2.39 -1.98 8.35
CA VAL A 195 -3.71 -1.33 8.49
C VAL A 195 -4.36 -1.09 7.13
N ASP A 196 -3.60 -0.60 6.14
CA ASP A 196 -4.13 -0.35 4.80
C ASP A 196 -4.63 -1.65 4.15
N ARG A 197 -3.90 -2.77 4.32
CA ARG A 197 -4.35 -4.08 3.84
C ARG A 197 -5.59 -4.59 4.57
N LEU A 198 -5.67 -4.37 5.88
CA LEU A 198 -6.86 -4.74 6.68
C LEU A 198 -8.08 -3.96 6.21
N LEU A 199 -7.95 -2.65 5.99
CA LEU A 199 -9.03 -1.80 5.46
C LEU A 199 -9.45 -2.21 4.04
N MET A 200 -8.50 -2.54 3.16
CA MET A 200 -8.82 -3.05 1.81
C MET A 200 -9.63 -4.34 1.90
N LYS A 201 -9.19 -5.29 2.73
CA LYS A 201 -9.87 -6.56 2.93
C LYS A 201 -11.28 -6.36 3.53
N TYR A 202 -11.40 -5.51 4.54
CA TYR A 202 -12.67 -5.14 5.17
C TYR A 202 -13.66 -4.56 4.16
N ASN A 203 -13.24 -3.58 3.35
CA ASN A 203 -14.10 -2.99 2.32
C ASN A 203 -14.55 -4.00 1.25
N GLU A 204 -13.69 -4.96 0.90
CA GLU A 204 -14.04 -6.04 -0.02
C GLU A 204 -15.02 -7.05 0.60
N GLU A 205 -14.85 -7.38 1.87
CA GLU A 205 -15.72 -8.28 2.63
C GLU A 205 -17.07 -7.63 2.88
N ASP A 206 -17.13 -6.37 3.30
CA ASP A 206 -18.35 -5.59 3.46
C ASP A 206 -19.13 -5.49 2.13
N LYS A 207 -18.44 -5.21 1.02
CA LYS A 207 -19.05 -5.22 -0.32
C LYS A 207 -19.55 -6.60 -0.75
N LYS A 208 -18.98 -7.70 -0.25
CA LYS A 208 -19.44 -9.08 -0.52
C LYS A 208 -20.61 -9.46 0.39
N ASN A 209 -20.58 -9.04 1.65
CA ASN A 209 -21.62 -9.30 2.64
C ASN A 209 -22.89 -8.51 2.30
N LEU A 210 -22.77 -7.24 1.92
CA LEU A 210 -23.87 -6.42 1.41
C LEU A 210 -24.53 -7.02 0.15
N LYS A 211 -23.80 -7.86 -0.60
CA LYS A 211 -24.34 -8.59 -1.76
C LYS A 211 -24.96 -9.95 -1.41
N LYS A 212 -24.72 -10.48 -0.21
CA LYS A 212 -25.03 -11.87 0.18
C LYS A 212 -26.08 -12.00 1.30
N SER A 213 -26.24 -11.03 2.20
CA SER A 213 -27.15 -11.16 3.35
C SER A 213 -27.93 -9.87 3.65
N GLY A 214 -29.18 -10.04 4.09
CA GLY A 214 -30.06 -9.01 4.65
C GLY A 214 -30.25 -9.17 6.16
N THR A 215 -29.24 -9.68 6.86
CA THR A 215 -29.21 -9.90 8.31
C THR A 215 -27.88 -9.46 8.88
N GLU A 216 -27.95 -8.76 10.01
CA GLU A 216 -26.83 -8.16 10.76
C GLU A 216 -25.93 -9.26 11.35
N GLU A 217 -24.68 -9.35 10.89
CA GLU A 217 -23.68 -10.24 11.46
C GLU A 217 -23.07 -9.59 12.70
N GLU A 218 -22.82 -10.36 13.76
CA GLU A 218 -22.13 -9.87 14.96
C GLU A 218 -20.73 -9.37 14.59
N TYR A 219 -20.56 -8.05 14.57
CA TYR A 219 -19.30 -7.42 14.24
C TYR A 219 -18.22 -7.83 15.25
N SER A 220 -17.21 -8.57 14.78
CA SER A 220 -16.00 -8.80 15.58
C SER A 220 -15.37 -7.46 16.01
N GLU A 221 -14.70 -7.41 17.15
CA GLU A 221 -14.02 -6.20 17.65
C GLU A 221 -13.12 -5.56 16.58
N LEU A 222 -12.44 -6.38 15.76
CA LEU A 222 -11.62 -5.89 14.65
C LEU A 222 -12.44 -5.16 13.57
N HIS A 223 -13.65 -5.63 13.25
CA HIS A 223 -14.51 -4.97 12.27
C HIS A 223 -14.95 -3.58 12.77
N GLN A 224 -15.36 -3.46 14.04
CA GLN A 224 -15.72 -2.17 14.62
C GLN A 224 -14.55 -1.18 14.55
N LEU A 225 -13.36 -1.62 14.96
CA LEU A 225 -12.17 -0.78 14.91
C LEU A 225 -11.81 -0.38 13.47
N LEU A 226 -12.03 -1.25 12.48
CA LEU A 226 -11.77 -0.94 11.07
C LEU A 226 -12.79 0.05 10.49
N GLU A 227 -14.07 -0.05 10.88
CA GLU A 227 -15.10 0.93 10.51
C GLU A 227 -14.78 2.31 11.10
N ASP A 228 -14.41 2.37 12.38
CA ASP A 228 -14.04 3.61 13.06
C ASP A 228 -12.81 4.27 12.38
N ILE A 229 -11.79 3.46 12.03
CA ILE A 229 -10.60 3.94 11.30
C ILE A 229 -10.99 4.42 9.89
N SER A 230 -11.87 3.70 9.20
CA SER A 230 -12.34 4.05 7.85
C SER A 230 -13.09 5.39 7.85
N THR A 231 -13.99 5.58 8.82
CA THR A 231 -14.76 6.81 9.02
C THR A 231 -13.84 7.98 9.34
N TYR A 232 -12.94 7.83 10.31
CA TYR A 232 -11.95 8.84 10.64
C TYR A 232 -11.06 9.25 9.45
N LYS A 233 -10.62 8.29 8.63
CA LYS A 233 -9.80 8.58 7.43
C LYS A 233 -10.58 9.37 6.38
N ARG A 234 -11.88 9.07 6.20
CA ARG A 234 -12.78 9.84 5.30
C ARG A 234 -12.92 11.29 5.77
N ASP A 235 -13.20 11.49 7.06
CA ASP A 235 -13.37 12.83 7.64
C ASP A 235 -12.12 13.71 7.47
N ILE A 236 -10.94 13.13 7.67
CA ILE A 236 -9.67 13.86 7.43
C ILE A 236 -9.53 14.27 5.97
N GLU A 237 -9.87 13.39 5.04
CA GLU A 237 -9.72 13.68 3.61
C GLU A 237 -10.72 14.75 3.17
N ASP A 238 -11.94 14.71 3.68
CA ASP A 238 -12.95 15.73 3.43
C ASP A 238 -12.52 17.10 3.98
N LEU A 239 -11.93 17.15 5.18
CA LEU A 239 -11.36 18.38 5.74
C LEU A 239 -10.23 18.95 4.87
N LYS A 240 -9.37 18.10 4.28
CA LYS A 240 -8.33 18.56 3.33
C LYS A 240 -8.96 19.09 2.05
N ASN A 241 -9.95 18.39 1.50
CA ASN A 241 -10.66 18.79 0.29
C ASN A 241 -11.37 20.14 0.45
N VAL A 242 -12.01 20.38 1.60
CA VAL A 242 -12.63 21.67 1.93
C VAL A 242 -11.58 22.79 1.97
N LYS A 243 -10.42 22.56 2.60
CA LYS A 243 -9.33 23.55 2.65
C LYS A 243 -8.77 23.86 1.26
N ILE A 244 -8.57 22.85 0.42
CA ILE A 244 -8.09 23.02 -0.96
C ILE A 244 -9.09 23.86 -1.77
N LYS A 245 -10.36 23.46 -1.77
CA LYS A 245 -11.45 24.18 -2.46
C LYS A 245 -11.57 25.63 -1.96
N GLY A 246 -11.38 25.88 -0.67
CA GLY A 246 -11.37 27.23 -0.09
C GLY A 246 -10.21 28.09 -0.62
N ARG A 247 -9.00 27.52 -0.71
CA ARG A 247 -7.83 28.21 -1.28
C ARG A 247 -8.00 28.50 -2.76
N GLU A 248 -8.57 27.57 -3.53
CA GLU A 248 -8.86 27.74 -4.95
C GLU A 248 -9.89 28.84 -5.18
N ARG A 249 -11.01 28.85 -4.44
CA ARG A 249 -12.01 29.91 -4.51
C ARG A 249 -11.42 31.28 -4.20
N LYS A 250 -10.51 31.37 -3.22
CA LYS A 250 -9.80 32.62 -2.88
C LYS A 250 -8.92 33.10 -4.04
N LYS A 251 -8.12 32.21 -4.63
CA LYS A 251 -7.26 32.53 -5.78
C LYS A 251 -8.08 32.96 -7.00
N GLU A 252 -9.19 32.27 -7.27
CA GLU A 252 -10.07 32.61 -8.39
C GLU A 252 -10.71 33.98 -8.20
N LYS A 253 -11.19 34.29 -6.98
CA LYS A 253 -11.72 35.61 -6.65
C LYS A 253 -10.69 36.72 -6.89
N GLU A 254 -9.46 36.54 -6.41
CA GLU A 254 -8.37 37.51 -6.60
C GLU A 254 -8.02 37.71 -8.07
N ARG A 255 -8.01 36.63 -8.87
CA ARG A 255 -7.80 36.69 -10.32
C ARG A 255 -8.90 37.48 -11.03
N LEU A 256 -10.17 37.22 -10.68
CA LEU A 256 -11.32 37.94 -11.23
C LEU A 256 -11.29 39.42 -10.88
N ASP A 257 -10.95 39.76 -9.63
CA ASP A 257 -10.87 41.15 -9.18
C ASP A 257 -9.73 41.90 -9.88
N LYS A 258 -8.58 41.25 -10.09
CA LYS A 258 -7.46 41.80 -10.87
C LYS A 258 -7.83 42.04 -12.34
N ALA A 259 -8.52 41.08 -12.97
CA ALA A 259 -8.97 41.18 -14.36
C ALA A 259 -9.95 42.35 -14.55
N LYS A 260 -10.93 42.50 -13.64
CA LYS A 260 -11.83 43.67 -13.63
C LYS A 260 -11.06 44.97 -13.47
N GLY A 261 -10.04 45.00 -12.60
CA GLY A 261 -9.17 46.15 -12.42
C GLY A 261 -8.42 46.56 -13.70
N THR A 262 -7.90 45.58 -14.45
CA THR A 262 -7.24 45.83 -15.74
C THR A 262 -8.22 46.27 -16.83
N GLU A 263 -9.42 45.68 -16.87
CA GLU A 263 -10.47 46.04 -17.82
C GLU A 263 -10.90 47.49 -17.61
N MET A 264 -11.17 47.91 -16.37
CA MET A 264 -11.49 49.31 -16.06
C MET A 264 -10.37 50.28 -16.47
N ARG A 265 -9.11 49.88 -16.31
CA ARG A 265 -7.96 50.71 -16.73
C ARG A 265 -7.87 50.81 -18.25
N ASN A 266 -8.06 49.72 -18.97
CA ASN A 266 -8.04 49.69 -20.43
C ASN A 266 -9.20 50.49 -21.04
N GLU A 267 -10.40 50.37 -20.47
CA GLU A 267 -11.58 51.13 -20.92
C GLU A 267 -11.41 52.64 -20.69
N ALA A 268 -10.76 53.03 -19.59
CA ALA A 268 -10.42 54.44 -19.35
C ALA A 268 -9.38 54.97 -20.36
N LEU A 269 -8.41 54.14 -20.76
CA LEU A 269 -7.38 54.49 -21.74
C LEU A 269 -7.92 54.52 -23.18
N SER A 270 -8.82 53.62 -23.56
CA SER A 270 -9.45 53.61 -24.89
C SER A 270 -10.36 54.82 -25.11
N GLY A 271 -11.01 55.32 -24.04
CA GLY A 271 -11.75 56.59 -24.05
C GLY A 271 -10.86 57.82 -24.35
N MET A 272 -9.54 57.71 -24.16
CA MET A 272 -8.57 58.77 -24.42
C MET A 272 -7.91 58.69 -25.81
N SER A 273 -7.89 57.52 -26.46
CA SER A 273 -7.15 57.29 -27.72
C SER A 273 -7.92 57.57 -29.01
N MET A 274 -9.21 57.94 -28.95
CA MET A 274 -10.03 58.24 -30.14
C MET A 274 -9.88 59.69 -30.63
N LEU A 275 -8.65 60.13 -30.84
CA LEU A 275 -8.31 61.41 -31.47
C LEU A 275 -7.46 61.14 -32.71
N PRO A 276 -7.92 61.50 -33.92
CA PRO A 276 -7.15 61.24 -35.12
C PRO A 276 -5.94 62.17 -35.14
N HIS A 277 -4.74 61.59 -35.22
CA HIS A 277 -3.52 62.29 -35.60
C HIS A 277 -3.37 62.09 -37.11
N GLU A 278 -3.53 63.16 -37.88
CA GLU A 278 -3.17 63.15 -39.30
C GLU A 278 -1.66 62.99 -39.45
N SER A 279 -1.29 62.18 -40.43
CA SER A 279 0.06 61.90 -40.90
C SER A 279 0.71 63.13 -41.51
N ASP A 280 1.99 63.37 -41.20
CA ASP A 280 2.91 63.93 -42.20
C ASP A 280 4.27 63.24 -42.11
N SER A 281 4.83 63.00 -43.30
CA SER A 281 5.96 62.13 -43.61
C SER A 281 7.30 62.81 -43.42
N GLY A 282 8.29 62.06 -42.92
CA GLY A 282 9.70 62.44 -42.96
C GLY A 282 10.58 61.20 -42.80
N SER A 283 11.16 60.78 -43.92
CA SER A 283 12.15 59.71 -44.07
C SER A 283 13.49 60.10 -43.44
N GLU A 284 14.20 59.17 -42.79
CA GLU A 284 15.60 58.80 -43.06
C GLU A 284 16.11 57.71 -42.10
N ASN A 285 17.11 56.98 -42.56
CA ASN A 285 17.61 55.70 -42.06
C ASN A 285 18.60 55.83 -40.87
N ASP A 286 18.93 54.63 -40.37
CA ASP A 286 20.22 54.16 -39.83
C ASP A 286 20.52 54.22 -38.32
N ASP A 287 20.90 53.01 -37.86
CA ASP A 287 22.00 52.66 -36.96
C ASP A 287 21.89 52.84 -35.43
N ASP A 288 21.80 51.67 -34.78
CA ASP A 288 22.75 51.11 -33.80
C ASP A 288 22.99 51.77 -32.41
N LEU A 289 22.98 50.87 -31.41
CA LEU A 289 23.77 50.79 -30.18
C LEU A 289 23.42 51.63 -28.93
N ASP A 290 23.15 50.85 -27.87
CA ASP A 290 23.65 50.93 -26.49
C ASP A 290 23.49 52.18 -25.60
N GLU A 291 22.82 51.90 -24.46
CA GLU A 291 23.30 52.10 -23.09
C GLU A 291 23.32 53.52 -22.46
N GLU A 292 23.00 53.51 -21.16
CA GLU A 292 23.33 54.48 -20.12
C GLU A 292 22.40 55.66 -19.81
N SER A 293 22.55 56.04 -18.54
CA SER A 293 21.62 56.72 -17.67
C SER A 293 21.66 58.26 -17.76
N ALA A 294 20.65 58.87 -17.13
CA ALA A 294 20.73 60.11 -16.32
C ALA A 294 20.14 61.44 -16.88
N LEU A 295 19.06 61.84 -16.19
CA LEU A 295 18.74 63.19 -15.66
C LEU A 295 18.31 64.34 -16.61
N GLY A 296 17.14 64.92 -16.31
CA GLY A 296 16.85 66.35 -16.53
C GLY A 296 15.45 66.67 -17.07
N ALA A 297 14.52 67.06 -16.19
CA ALA A 297 13.30 67.85 -16.52
C ALA A 297 13.66 69.37 -16.54
N PRO A 298 12.80 70.36 -16.95
CA PRO A 298 11.32 70.33 -17.06
C PRO A 298 10.58 71.26 -18.10
N ALA A 299 9.23 71.06 -18.16
CA ALA A 299 8.12 72.04 -18.37
C ALA A 299 7.63 72.42 -19.80
N PRO A 300 6.40 72.99 -19.98
CA PRO A 300 5.07 72.63 -19.46
C PRO A 300 3.97 72.53 -20.57
N ALA A 301 2.95 71.68 -20.40
CA ALA A 301 1.88 71.48 -21.39
C ALA A 301 0.67 72.44 -21.22
N LYS A 302 0.24 73.06 -22.33
CA LYS A 302 -0.94 73.94 -22.44
C LYS A 302 -2.27 73.16 -22.42
N LYS A 303 -3.27 73.71 -21.72
CA LYS A 303 -4.67 73.25 -21.72
C LYS A 303 -5.37 73.62 -23.04
N VAL A 304 -6.08 72.66 -23.64
CA VAL A 304 -7.10 72.94 -24.68
C VAL A 304 -8.38 72.18 -24.36
N SER A 305 -9.47 72.93 -24.28
CA SER A 305 -10.85 72.51 -24.07
C SER A 305 -11.43 71.73 -25.26
N ARG A 306 -12.14 70.62 -25.03
CA ARG A 306 -12.86 69.87 -26.07
C ARG A 306 -14.38 69.89 -25.89
N LYS A 307 -15.09 70.08 -27.01
CA LYS A 307 -16.56 70.08 -27.17
C LYS A 307 -17.16 68.66 -27.09
N PRO A 308 -18.46 68.51 -26.72
CA PRO A 308 -19.04 67.22 -26.38
C PRO A 308 -19.44 66.42 -27.63
N ARG A 309 -19.02 65.15 -27.70
CA ARG A 309 -19.46 64.18 -28.71
C ARG A 309 -20.68 63.40 -28.21
N LYS A 310 -21.67 63.23 -29.10
CA LYS A 310 -22.96 62.58 -28.82
C LYS A 310 -22.75 61.10 -28.44
N ARG A 311 -23.32 60.73 -27.29
CA ARG A 311 -23.26 59.40 -26.65
C ARG A 311 -24.09 58.40 -27.47
N ALA A 312 -23.51 57.28 -27.88
CA ALA A 312 -24.30 56.12 -28.33
C ALA A 312 -25.34 55.78 -27.26
N SER A 313 -26.59 55.55 -27.66
CA SER A 313 -27.71 55.54 -26.72
C SER A 313 -27.52 54.42 -25.67
N ARG A 314 -27.72 54.77 -24.39
CA ARG A 314 -27.59 53.86 -23.23
C ARG A 314 -28.43 52.57 -23.36
N LEU A 315 -29.47 52.57 -24.20
CA LEU A 315 -30.34 51.41 -24.40
C LEU A 315 -29.61 50.24 -25.08
N SER A 316 -28.71 50.49 -26.03
CA SER A 316 -28.07 49.41 -26.80
C SER A 316 -27.15 48.53 -25.95
N VAL A 317 -26.43 49.13 -25.00
CA VAL A 317 -25.54 48.39 -24.09
C VAL A 317 -26.34 47.64 -23.02
N MET A 318 -27.45 48.22 -22.52
CA MET A 318 -28.32 47.53 -21.57
C MET A 318 -29.00 46.31 -22.19
N ASN A 319 -29.50 46.42 -23.43
CA ASN A 319 -30.12 45.30 -24.14
C ASN A 319 -29.12 44.16 -24.38
N MET A 320 -27.86 44.47 -24.74
CA MET A 320 -26.82 43.44 -24.90
C MET A 320 -26.45 42.74 -23.59
N LEU A 321 -26.47 43.46 -22.46
CA LEU A 321 -26.22 42.89 -21.14
C LEU A 321 -27.38 41.98 -20.71
N GLU A 322 -28.61 42.42 -20.93
CA GLU A 322 -29.82 41.66 -20.65
C GLU A 322 -29.84 40.34 -21.45
N GLU A 323 -29.60 40.39 -22.76
CA GLU A 323 -29.47 39.19 -23.59
C GLU A 323 -28.36 38.24 -23.12
N LYS A 324 -27.26 38.77 -22.60
CA LYS A 324 -26.16 37.94 -22.07
C LYS A 324 -26.57 37.23 -20.76
N TYR A 325 -27.32 37.91 -19.90
CA TYR A 325 -27.86 37.30 -18.68
C TYR A 325 -28.92 36.25 -19.01
N ASP A 326 -29.79 36.52 -19.98
CA ASP A 326 -30.82 35.58 -20.43
C ASP A 326 -30.22 34.33 -21.08
N ARG A 327 -29.19 34.49 -21.94
CA ARG A 327 -28.46 33.34 -22.51
C ARG A 327 -27.80 32.50 -21.42
N LYS A 328 -27.24 33.14 -20.38
CA LYS A 328 -26.63 32.42 -19.25
C LYS A 328 -27.69 31.71 -18.40
N ALA A 329 -28.85 32.32 -18.19
CA ALA A 329 -29.97 31.70 -17.50
C ALA A 329 -30.49 30.49 -18.28
N SER A 330 -30.66 30.62 -19.60
CA SER A 330 -31.11 29.54 -20.48
C SER A 330 -30.14 28.35 -20.50
N LEU A 331 -28.82 28.60 -20.57
CA LEU A 331 -27.82 27.55 -20.50
C LEU A 331 -27.87 26.80 -19.16
N LYS A 332 -28.04 27.51 -18.05
CA LYS A 332 -28.15 26.91 -16.73
C LYS A 332 -29.44 26.09 -16.58
N GLU A 333 -30.53 26.54 -17.18
CA GLU A 333 -31.79 25.79 -17.21
C GLU A 333 -31.66 24.51 -18.05
N GLN A 334 -30.96 24.56 -19.20
CA GLN A 334 -30.68 23.37 -20.01
C GLN A 334 -29.81 22.35 -19.27
N GLU A 335 -28.76 22.81 -18.57
CA GLU A 335 -27.91 21.94 -17.74
C GLU A 335 -28.71 21.26 -16.62
N LEU A 336 -29.61 22.01 -15.97
CA LEU A 336 -30.46 21.48 -14.90
C LEU A 336 -31.46 20.45 -15.45
N LYS A 337 -32.03 20.69 -16.64
CA LYS A 337 -32.90 19.73 -17.34
C LYS A 337 -32.16 18.45 -17.70
N GLN A 338 -30.92 18.53 -18.19
CA GLN A 338 -30.09 17.35 -18.48
C GLN A 338 -29.86 16.54 -17.21
N ARG A 339 -29.50 17.20 -16.11
CA ARG A 339 -29.24 16.54 -14.83
C ARG A 339 -30.49 15.87 -14.24
N MET A 340 -31.67 16.48 -14.43
CA MET A 340 -32.95 15.88 -14.03
C MET A 340 -33.26 14.62 -14.85
N LEU A 341 -33.04 14.67 -16.17
CA LEU A 341 -33.22 13.51 -17.06
C LEU A 341 -32.26 12.36 -16.73
N GLU A 342 -30.99 12.67 -16.46
CA GLU A 342 -30.00 11.67 -16.02
C GLU A 342 -30.43 11.01 -14.71
N PHE A 343 -30.91 11.80 -13.74
CA PHE A 343 -31.40 11.28 -12.47
C PHE A 343 -32.63 10.38 -12.66
N GLU A 344 -33.55 10.76 -13.53
CA GLU A 344 -34.75 9.97 -13.85
C GLU A 344 -34.39 8.66 -14.56
N PHE A 345 -33.41 8.67 -15.45
CA PHE A 345 -32.89 7.47 -16.10
C PHE A 345 -32.24 6.50 -15.10
N GLU A 346 -31.43 7.01 -14.18
CA GLU A 346 -30.81 6.17 -13.15
C GLU A 346 -31.86 5.58 -12.20
N LYS A 347 -32.91 6.35 -11.88
CA LYS A 347 -34.06 5.86 -11.10
C LYS A 347 -34.79 4.74 -11.82
N GLN A 348 -35.11 4.90 -13.11
CA GLN A 348 -35.77 3.85 -13.91
C GLN A 348 -34.92 2.59 -14.01
N LYS A 349 -33.60 2.73 -14.21
CA LYS A 349 -32.67 1.61 -14.24
C LYS A 349 -32.65 0.85 -12.91
N PHE A 350 -32.65 1.56 -11.78
CA PHE A 350 -32.73 0.94 -10.47
C PHE A 350 -34.08 0.22 -10.25
N GLU A 351 -35.19 0.80 -10.70
CA GLU A 351 -36.51 0.19 -10.64
C GLU A 351 -36.60 -1.11 -11.47
N ILE A 352 -36.05 -1.10 -12.70
CA ILE A 352 -35.97 -2.29 -13.55
C ILE A 352 -35.10 -3.37 -12.88
N GLU A 353 -33.93 -3.01 -12.36
CA GLU A 353 -33.04 -3.96 -11.68
C GLU A 353 -33.68 -4.52 -10.39
N ALA A 354 -34.46 -3.72 -9.68
CA ALA A 354 -35.24 -4.17 -8.53
C ALA A 354 -36.36 -5.14 -8.93
N ALA A 355 -37.05 -4.86 -10.03
CA ALA A 355 -38.09 -5.75 -10.57
C ALA A 355 -37.50 -7.09 -11.04
N GLU A 356 -36.39 -7.08 -11.77
CA GLU A 356 -35.71 -8.31 -12.24
C GLU A 356 -35.24 -9.18 -11.06
N ARG A 357 -34.70 -8.55 -10.00
CA ARG A 357 -34.35 -9.29 -8.78
C ARG A 357 -35.56 -9.92 -8.09
N LYS A 358 -36.68 -9.20 -8.04
CA LYS A 358 -37.91 -9.71 -7.43
C LYS A 358 -38.44 -10.91 -8.21
N GLU A 359 -38.51 -10.81 -9.53
CA GLU A 359 -38.95 -11.90 -10.40
C GLU A 359 -38.05 -13.14 -10.27
N ARG A 360 -36.73 -12.96 -10.24
CA ARG A 360 -35.79 -14.07 -10.01
C ARG A 360 -36.04 -14.76 -8.67
N LEU A 361 -36.31 -14.00 -7.62
CA LEU A 361 -36.57 -14.53 -6.28
C LEU A 361 -37.91 -15.29 -6.22
N ASP A 362 -38.93 -14.80 -6.92
CA ASP A 362 -40.23 -15.47 -7.03
C ASP A 362 -40.09 -16.83 -7.76
N LEU A 363 -39.32 -16.88 -8.85
CA LEU A 363 -39.02 -18.13 -9.56
C LEU A 363 -38.26 -19.12 -8.67
N GLU A 364 -37.24 -18.66 -7.92
CA GLU A 364 -36.50 -19.53 -7.00
C GLU A 364 -37.38 -20.08 -5.87
N LEU A 365 -38.32 -19.27 -5.36
CA LEU A 365 -39.32 -19.70 -4.39
C LEU A 365 -40.25 -20.77 -4.97
N GLU A 366 -40.67 -20.61 -6.22
CA GLU A 366 -41.54 -21.55 -6.91
C GLU A 366 -40.83 -22.88 -7.20
N GLU A 367 -39.56 -22.83 -7.64
CA GLU A 367 -38.71 -24.02 -7.79
C GLU A 367 -38.53 -24.77 -6.47
N LYS A 368 -38.26 -24.06 -5.37
CA LYS A 368 -38.16 -24.66 -4.03
C LYS A 368 -39.48 -25.29 -3.59
N ARG A 369 -40.62 -24.64 -3.86
CA ARG A 369 -41.96 -25.21 -3.58
C ARG A 369 -42.23 -26.47 -4.39
N MET A 370 -41.92 -26.48 -5.69
CA MET A 370 -42.05 -27.66 -6.53
C MET A 370 -41.16 -28.80 -6.05
N MET A 371 -39.91 -28.51 -5.69
CA MET A 371 -38.98 -29.50 -5.14
C MET A 371 -39.50 -30.08 -3.82
N LEU A 372 -40.03 -29.25 -2.93
CA LEU A 372 -40.66 -29.71 -1.67
C LEU A 372 -41.90 -30.57 -1.92
N SER A 373 -42.71 -30.23 -2.93
CA SER A 373 -43.85 -31.07 -3.35
C SER A 373 -43.39 -32.44 -3.83
N LEU A 374 -42.40 -32.48 -4.73
CA LEU A 374 -41.85 -33.75 -5.24
C LEU A 374 -41.22 -34.62 -4.14
N LEU A 375 -40.60 -34.00 -3.14
CA LEU A 375 -40.08 -34.70 -1.96
C LEU A 375 -41.20 -35.27 -1.10
N LYS A 376 -42.31 -34.54 -0.95
CA LYS A 376 -43.49 -34.99 -0.21
C LYS A 376 -44.19 -36.15 -0.89
N ASP A 377 -44.29 -36.13 -2.22
CA ASP A 377 -44.90 -37.21 -3.02
C ASP A 377 -44.05 -38.49 -3.07
N LYS A 378 -42.74 -38.40 -2.78
CA LYS A 378 -41.86 -39.57 -2.65
C LYS A 378 -41.86 -40.20 -1.25
N LEU A 379 -42.46 -39.53 -0.27
CA LEU A 379 -42.51 -39.94 1.14
C LEU A 379 -43.86 -40.55 1.54
N LEU A 380 -44.81 -40.58 0.60
CA LEU A 380 -46.07 -41.35 0.61
C LEU A 380 -45.92 -42.52 -0.37
#